data_AF-A0A950ARV7-F1
#
_entry.id   AF-A0A950ARV7-F1
#
_cell.length_a   1.000
_cell.length_b   1.000
_cell.length_c   1.000
_cell.angle_alpha   90.00
_cell.angle_beta   90.00
_cell.angle_gamma   90.00
#
_symmetry.space_group_name_H-M   'P 1'
#
loop_
_entity.id
_entity.type
_entity.pdbx_description
1 polymer ?
#
loop_
_entity_poly.entity_id
_entity_poly.type
_entity_poly.pdbx_seq_one_letter_code
_entity_poly.pdbx_strand_id
1 'polypeptide(L)'
;ESRKVFAEYLALRVQQPLFANARSVRNAIARAKLRQAGRLIRQGGVVSREELARIDADDIRQSRVFQGGITTADSNPANETPGRLLS
;
A
#
# COMPACT_ATOMS: atom_id res chain seq x y z
N GLU A 1 -11.94 -4.74 -12.24
CA GLU A 1 -11.25 -5.26 -11.03
C GLU A 1 -10.70 -4.20 -10.06
N SER A 2 -9.76 -3.32 -10.42
CA SER A 2 -9.11 -2.41 -9.44
C SER A 2 -10.07 -1.55 -8.61
N ARG A 3 -11.16 -1.06 -9.20
CA ARG A 3 -12.20 -0.29 -8.48
C ARG A 3 -12.86 -1.12 -7.37
N LYS A 4 -13.17 -2.39 -7.64
CA LYS A 4 -13.79 -3.31 -6.68
C LYS A 4 -12.85 -3.58 -5.51
N VAL A 5 -11.58 -3.86 -5.80
CA VAL A 5 -10.55 -4.06 -4.77
C VAL A 5 -10.33 -2.78 -3.95
N PHE A 6 -10.40 -1.61 -4.57
CA PHE A 6 -10.31 -0.35 -3.83
C PHE A 6 -11.51 -0.12 -2.91
N ALA A 7 -12.72 -0.47 -3.34
CA ALA A 7 -13.91 -0.41 -2.47
C ALA A 7 -13.77 -1.36 -1.26
N GLU A 8 -13.28 -2.58 -1.49
CA GLU A 8 -12.98 -3.55 -0.42
C GLU A 8 -11.90 -3.01 0.54
N TYR A 9 -10.82 -2.45 0.00
CA TYR A 9 -9.78 -1.79 0.79
C TYR A 9 -10.38 -0.70 1.70
N LEU A 10 -11.28 0.13 1.18
CA LEU A 10 -11.91 1.21 1.94
C LEU A 10 -12.79 0.66 3.06
N ALA A 11 -13.59 -0.37 2.77
CA ALA A 11 -14.43 -1.02 3.77
C ALA A 11 -13.61 -1.57 4.94
N LEU A 12 -12.47 -2.22 4.65
CA LEU A 12 -11.55 -2.70 5.68
C LEU A 12 -10.85 -1.55 6.42
N ARG A 13 -10.37 -0.54 5.70
CA ARG A 13 -9.56 0.53 6.30
C ARG A 13 -10.35 1.41 7.26
N VAL A 14 -11.65 1.64 7.01
CA VAL A 14 -12.53 2.43 7.88
C VAL A 14 -12.64 1.81 9.28
N GLN A 15 -12.57 0.48 9.38
CA GLN A 15 -12.67 -0.24 10.66
C GLN A 15 -11.35 -0.30 11.43
N GLN A 16 -10.23 0.12 10.84
CA GLN A 16 -8.91 0.07 11.47
C GLN A 16 -8.58 1.36 12.24
N PRO A 17 -7.72 1.31 13.28
CA PRO A 17 -7.32 2.48 14.06
C PRO A 17 -6.78 3.65 13.22
N LEU A 18 -6.86 4.86 13.78
CA LEU A 18 -6.29 6.08 13.19
C LEU A 18 -6.78 6.38 11.77
N PHE A 19 -8.04 6.11 11.47
CA PHE A 19 -8.63 6.44 10.17
C PHE A 19 -8.87 7.96 10.06
N ALA A 20 -8.09 8.63 9.22
CA ALA A 20 -8.12 10.08 9.03
C ALA A 20 -8.91 10.50 7.77
N ASN A 21 -10.01 9.80 7.46
CA ASN A 21 -10.88 10.07 6.32
C ASN A 21 -10.09 10.26 5.00
N ALA A 22 -10.27 11.42 4.35
CA ALA A 22 -9.62 11.76 3.08
C ALA A 22 -8.09 11.61 3.10
N ARG A 23 -7.42 11.87 4.25
CA ARG A 23 -5.96 11.69 4.35
C ARG A 23 -5.57 10.22 4.23
N SER A 24 -6.31 9.32 4.88
CA SER A 24 -6.08 7.88 4.75
C SER A 24 -6.28 7.41 3.31
N VAL A 25 -7.32 7.91 2.62
CA VAL A 25 -7.59 7.59 1.21
C VAL A 25 -6.47 8.09 0.29
N ARG A 26 -6.04 9.35 0.44
CA ARG A 26 -4.91 9.89 -0.34
C ARG A 26 -3.62 9.09 -0.12
N ASN A 27 -3.33 8.70 1.12
CA ASN A 27 -2.17 7.87 1.44
C ASN A 27 -2.28 6.47 0.83
N ALA A 28 -3.47 5.90 0.76
CA ALA A 28 -3.70 4.62 0.09
C ALA A 28 -3.38 4.71 -1.40
N ILE A 29 -3.88 5.74 -2.08
CA ILE A 29 -3.62 6.00 -3.51
C ILE A 29 -2.13 6.25 -3.76
N ALA A 30 -1.48 7.07 -2.93
CA ALA A 30 -0.04 7.33 -3.05
C ALA A 30 0.78 6.03 -2.93
N ARG A 31 0.45 5.16 -1.98
CA ARG A 31 1.12 3.86 -1.83
C ARG A 31 0.81 2.90 -2.98
N ALA A 32 -0.40 2.91 -3.53
CA ALA A 32 -0.72 2.14 -4.72
C ALA A 32 0.10 2.62 -5.93
N LYS A 33 0.27 3.94 -6.12
CA LYS A 33 1.16 4.50 -7.15
C LYS A 33 2.62 4.06 -6.97
N LEU A 34 3.13 4.05 -5.75
CA LEU A 34 4.49 3.55 -5.48
C LEU A 34 4.65 2.07 -5.83
N ARG A 35 3.65 1.24 -5.50
CA ARG A 35 3.66 -0.19 -5.85
C ARG A 35 3.55 -0.43 -7.35
N GLN A 36 2.72 0.36 -8.04
CA GLN A 36 2.59 0.36 -9.49
C GLN A 36 3.91 0.70 -10.18
N ALA A 37 4.58 1.77 -9.74
CA ALA A 37 5.89 2.14 -10.26
C ALA A 37 6.90 1.00 -10.05
N GLY A 38 6.92 0.41 -8.85
CA GLY A 38 7.77 -0.75 -8.56
C GLY A 38 7.45 -1.97 -9.44
N ARG A 39 6.18 -2.23 -9.77
CA ARG A 39 5.79 -3.28 -10.70
C ARG A 39 6.31 -3.00 -12.10
N LEU A 40 6.08 -1.79 -12.63
CA LEU A 40 6.52 -1.41 -13.97
C LEU A 40 8.04 -1.48 -14.12
N ILE A 41 8.79 -1.03 -13.11
CA ILE A 41 10.26 -1.14 -13.10
C ILE A 41 10.70 -2.59 -13.16
N ARG A 42 10.06 -3.49 -12.39
CA ARG A 42 10.38 -4.94 -12.43
C ARG A 42 9.98 -5.61 -13.74
N GLN A 43 8.87 -5.18 -14.35
CA GLN A 43 8.43 -5.67 -15.66
C GLN A 43 9.44 -5.31 -16.76
N GLY A 44 10.03 -4.12 -16.68
CA GLY A 44 11.01 -3.64 -17.65
C GLY A 44 10.43 -3.42 -19.05
N GLY A 45 11.30 -3.05 -19.99
CA GLY A 45 10.92 -2.81 -21.39
C GLY A 45 10.19 -1.48 -21.62
N VAL A 46 9.47 -1.40 -22.74
CA VAL A 46 8.71 -0.21 -23.13
C VAL A 46 7.37 -0.22 -22.43
N VAL A 47 7.08 0.83 -21.67
CA VAL A 47 5.81 1.00 -20.96
C VAL A 47 4.93 1.99 -21.72
N SER A 48 3.70 1.58 -22.00
CA SER A 48 2.71 2.45 -22.65
C SER A 48 2.22 3.57 -21.73
N ARG A 49 1.69 4.64 -22.30
CA ARG A 49 1.05 5.72 -21.52
C ARG A 49 -0.13 5.19 -20.71
N GLU A 50 -0.89 4.26 -21.28
CA GLU A 50 -2.05 3.63 -20.67
C GLU A 50 -1.65 2.80 -19.44
N GLU A 51 -0.51 2.11 -19.49
CA GLU A 51 0.07 1.41 -18.34
C GLU A 51 0.59 2.36 -17.27
N LEU A 52 1.27 3.44 -17.68
CA LEU A 52 1.75 4.47 -16.75
C LEU A 52 0.59 5.12 -15.97
N ALA A 53 -0.56 5.31 -16.61
CA ALA A 53 -1.75 5.90 -16.01
C ALA A 53 -2.61 4.92 -15.19
N ARG A 54 -2.36 3.60 -15.30
CA ARG A 54 -3.21 2.56 -14.70
C ARG A 54 -2.65 2.02 -13.38
N ILE A 55 -3.48 2.10 -12.33
CA ILE A 55 -3.30 1.33 -11.09
C ILE A 55 -4.08 0.03 -11.22
N ASP A 56 -3.39 -1.08 -11.06
CA ASP A 56 -3.98 -2.42 -11.17
C ASP A 56 -4.41 -2.96 -9.81
N ALA A 57 -5.23 -4.00 -9.82
CA ALA A 57 -5.78 -4.57 -8.60
C ALA A 57 -4.67 -5.02 -7.61
N ASP A 58 -3.57 -5.56 -8.13
CA ASP A 58 -2.45 -6.05 -7.33
C ASP A 58 -1.70 -4.93 -6.59
N ASP A 59 -1.66 -3.72 -7.17
CA ASP A 59 -1.10 -2.54 -6.51
C ASP A 59 -1.91 -2.14 -5.28
N ILE A 60 -3.15 -2.59 -5.17
CA ILE A 60 -4.02 -2.31 -4.03
C ILE A 60 -3.92 -3.48 -3.03
N ARG A 61 -4.07 -4.73 -3.51
CA ARG A 61 -4.04 -5.96 -2.68
C ARG A 61 -2.78 -6.13 -1.84
N GLN A 62 -1.64 -5.62 -2.31
CA GLN A 62 -0.38 -5.64 -1.56
C GLN A 62 -0.38 -4.77 -0.29
N SER A 63 -1.46 -4.05 0.03
CA SER A 63 -1.55 -3.33 1.28
C SER A 63 -1.74 -4.26 2.49
N ARG A 64 -0.98 -4.03 3.56
CA ARG A 64 -1.19 -4.69 4.87
C ARG A 64 -2.58 -4.51 5.47
N VAL A 65 -3.40 -3.57 4.97
CA VAL A 65 -4.82 -3.44 5.37
C VAL A 65 -5.58 -4.74 5.14
N PHE A 66 -5.26 -5.49 4.08
CA PHE A 66 -5.84 -6.81 3.80
C PHE A 66 -5.36 -7.91 4.77
N GLN A 67 -4.37 -7.62 5.62
CA GLN A 67 -3.75 -8.54 6.58
C GLN A 67 -4.03 -8.13 8.04
N GLY A 68 -5.04 -7.28 8.29
CA GLY A 68 -5.39 -6.81 9.64
C GLY A 68 -4.84 -5.42 10.00
N GLY A 69 -4.02 -4.81 9.14
CA GLY A 69 -3.54 -3.43 9.33
C GLY A 69 -2.39 -3.32 10.34
N ILE A 70 -2.24 -2.14 10.94
CA ILE A 70 -1.29 -1.93 12.05
C ILE A 70 -1.99 -2.43 13.30
N THR A 71 -1.65 -3.62 13.77
CA THR A 71 -1.99 -4.02 15.14
C THR A 71 -1.24 -3.11 16.11
N THR A 72 -1.83 -2.75 17.24
CA THR A 72 -1.15 -2.00 18.32
C THR A 72 0.15 -2.66 18.80
N ALA A 73 0.35 -3.96 18.49
CA ALA A 73 1.62 -4.66 18.68
C ALA A 73 2.76 -4.20 17.75
N ASP A 74 2.47 -3.68 16.55
CA ASP A 74 3.49 -3.19 15.59
C ASP A 74 4.09 -1.83 15.98
N SER A 75 3.44 -1.11 16.90
CA SER A 75 3.99 0.10 17.52
C SER A 75 4.89 -0.19 18.72
N ASN A 76 5.25 -1.45 18.98
CA ASN A 76 6.25 -1.78 19.98
C ASN A 76 7.63 -1.34 19.46
N PRO A 77 8.32 -0.37 20.10
CA PRO A 77 9.66 0.06 19.69
C PRO A 77 10.70 -1.07 19.68
N ALA A 78 10.40 -2.23 20.29
CA ALA A 78 11.25 -3.42 20.23
C ALA A 78 11.26 -4.13 18.85
N ASN A 79 10.35 -3.81 17.92
CA ASN A 79 10.33 -4.39 16.57
C ASN A 79 10.98 -3.47 15.52
N GLU A 80 11.48 -2.30 15.93
CA GLU A 80 12.45 -1.54 15.15
C GLU A 80 13.79 -2.26 15.30
N THR A 81 14.24 -2.92 14.23
CA THR A 81 15.57 -3.54 14.19
C THR A 81 16.59 -2.49 14.65
N PRO A 82 17.27 -2.66 15.80
CA PRO A 82 18.32 -1.74 16.20
C PRO A 82 19.37 -1.81 15.10
N GLY A 83 19.78 -0.63 14.64
CA GLY A 83 20.69 -0.45 13.53
C GLY A 83 21.81 -1.48 13.55
N ARG A 84 22.00 -2.10 12.39
CA ARG A 84 23.20 -2.83 12.00
C ARG A 84 24.41 -2.00 12.44
N LEU A 85 24.93 -2.28 13.63
CA LEU A 85 26.24 -1.82 14.07
C LEU A 85 27.21 -2.42 13.07
N LEU A 86 27.74 -1.57 12.21
CA LEU A 86 28.87 -1.88 11.35
C LEU A 86 30.03 -2.23 12.27
N SER A 87 30.36 -3.51 12.32
CA SER A 87 31.67 -4.03 12.67
C SER A 87 32.31 -4.59 11.42
#